data_AF-A0A133U9J6-F1
#
_entry.id   AF-A0A133U9J6-F1
#
_cell.length_a   1.000
_cell.length_b   1.000
_cell.length_c   1.000
_cell.angle_alpha   90.00
_cell.angle_beta   90.00
_cell.angle_gamma   90.00
#
_symmetry.space_group_name_H-M   'P 1'
#
loop_
_entity.id
_entity.type
_entity.pdbx_description
1 polymer ?
#
loop_
_entity_poly.entity_id
_entity_poly.type
_entity_poly.pdbx_seq_one_letter_code
_entity_poly.pdbx_strand_id
1 'polypeptide(L)' 'MDEKASVLKKGKKSGRTKFLVLDDKKQTWFIVEADSIEGVADKARKDGREPRYVVEERFATRV' A
#
# COMPACT_ATOMS: atom_id res chain seq x y z
N MET A 1 14.03 -11.57 -36.45
CA MET A 1 13.84 -10.13 -36.15
C MET A 1 12.58 -10.06 -35.33
N ASP A 2 12.78 -10.19 -34.02
CA ASP A 2 11.73 -10.41 -33.04
C ASP A 2 10.94 -9.12 -32.81
N GLU A 3 9.63 -9.24 -33.03
CA GLU A 3 8.59 -8.26 -32.77
C GLU A 3 8.55 -7.99 -31.27
N LYS A 4 9.48 -7.15 -30.79
CA LYS A 4 9.60 -6.75 -29.40
C LYS A 4 8.37 -5.95 -28.99
N ALA A 5 7.42 -6.67 -28.39
CA ALA A 5 6.73 -6.31 -27.16
C ALA A 5 6.44 -4.80 -27.01
N SER A 6 5.75 -4.21 -27.99
CA SER A 6 5.30 -2.83 -27.96
C SER A 6 3.84 -2.75 -27.54
N VAL A 7 3.46 -3.38 -26.43
CA VAL A 7 2.15 -3.14 -25.76
C VAL A 7 2.31 -3.25 -24.23
N LEU A 8 3.24 -2.52 -23.63
CA LEU A 8 3.28 -2.33 -22.18
C LEU A 8 3.57 -0.88 -21.83
N LYS A 9 2.68 0.02 -22.25
CA LYS A 9 2.56 1.33 -21.61
C LYS A 9 1.12 1.85 -21.74
N LYS A 10 0.16 1.06 -21.25
CA LYS A 10 -1.06 1.65 -20.71
C LYS A 10 -0.64 2.47 -19.50
N GLY A 11 -0.54 3.77 -19.69
CA GLY A 11 -0.58 4.75 -18.61
C GLY A 11 -1.91 4.62 -17.87
N LYS A 12 -2.01 3.64 -16.97
CA LYS A 12 -2.92 3.77 -15.83
C LYS A 12 -2.19 4.66 -14.84
N LYS A 13 -2.69 5.88 -14.64
CA LYS A 13 -2.62 6.48 -13.31
C LYS A 13 -3.39 5.53 -12.39
N SER A 14 -2.75 4.43 -11.96
CA SER A 14 -3.27 3.59 -10.88
C SER A 14 -3.17 4.49 -9.67
N GLY A 15 -4.26 5.16 -9.30
CA GLY A 15 -4.31 5.94 -8.08
C GLY A 15 -4.01 4.97 -6.95
N ARG A 16 -2.81 5.05 -6.40
CA ARG A 16 -2.42 4.18 -5.29
C ARG A 16 -3.42 4.43 -4.16
N THR A 17 -3.97 3.35 -3.61
CA THR A 17 -4.93 3.46 -2.51
C THR A 17 -4.15 3.77 -1.25
N LYS A 18 -4.68 4.68 -0.43
CA LYS A 18 -4.12 5.01 0.89
C LYS A 18 -4.67 4.05 1.93
N PHE A 19 -3.78 3.53 2.75
CA PHE A 19 -4.11 2.62 3.84
C PHE A 19 -3.57 3.18 5.14
N LEU A 20 -4.40 3.13 6.19
CA LEU A 20 -4.01 3.34 7.58
C LEU A 20 -3.50 2.04 8.15
N VAL A 21 -2.31 2.08 8.74
CA VAL A 21 -1.64 0.92 9.34
C VAL A 21 -1.38 1.19 10.81
N LEU A 22 -1.79 0.27 11.68
CA LEU A 22 -1.38 0.26 13.09
C LEU A 22 -0.09 -0.55 13.24
N ASP A 23 0.98 0.10 13.67
CA ASP A 23 2.21 -0.56 14.15
C ASP A 23 2.01 -0.97 15.62
N ASP A 24 2.01 -2.27 15.92
CA ASP A 24 1.84 -2.77 17.28
C ASP A 24 3.03 -2.42 18.18
N LYS A 25 4.24 -2.50 17.61
CA LYS A 25 5.49 -2.29 18.34
C LYS A 25 5.59 -0.86 18.87
N LYS A 26 5.10 0.11 18.09
CA LYS A 26 5.12 1.53 18.44
C LYS A 26 3.78 2.06 18.93
N GLN A 27 2.71 1.27 18.82
CA GLN A 27 1.33 1.69 19.00
C GLN A 27 1.00 2.99 18.26
N THR A 28 1.44 3.08 16.99
CA THR A 28 1.25 4.29 16.16
C THR A 28 0.55 3.97 14.85
N TRP A 29 -0.30 4.89 14.42
CA TRP A 29 -0.96 4.84 13.11
C TRP A 29 -0.14 5.61 12.08
N PHE A 30 -0.03 5.08 10.86
CA PHE A 30 0.64 5.73 9.74
C PHE A 30 -0.03 5.39 8.42
N ILE A 31 0.19 6.23 7.40
CA ILE A 31 -0.41 6.07 6.07
C ILE A 31 0.60 5.43 5.12
N VAL A 32 0.16 4.43 4.35
CA VAL A 32 0.93 3.78 3.30
C VAL A 32 0.12 3.79 2.00
N GLU A 33 0.77 4.19 0.91
CA GLU A 33 0.21 4.09 -0.44
C GLU A 33 0.66 2.80 -1.11
N ALA A 34 -0.30 1.98 -1.57
CA ALA A 34 -0.04 0.72 -2.26
C ALA A 34 -1.21 0.34 -3.18
N ASP A 35 -1.01 -0.72 -3.96
CA ASP A 35 -2.05 -1.31 -4.82
C ASP A 35 -2.88 -2.39 -4.10
N SER A 36 -2.43 -2.89 -2.93
CA SER A 36 -3.13 -3.92 -2.15
C SER A 36 -2.76 -3.91 -0.66
N ILE A 37 -3.62 -4.48 0.19
CA ILE A 37 -3.40 -4.65 1.64
C ILE A 37 -2.11 -5.44 1.91
N GLU A 38 -1.86 -6.50 1.15
CA GLU A 38 -0.66 -7.33 1.29
C GLU A 38 0.61 -6.52 1.01
N GLY A 39 0.60 -5.68 -0.04
CA GLY A 39 1.72 -4.80 -0.37
C GLY A 39 2.01 -3.77 0.72
N VAL A 40 0.97 -3.31 1.45
CA VAL A 40 1.13 -2.43 2.61
C VAL A 40 1.82 -3.15 3.76
N ALA A 41 1.35 -4.36 4.10
CA ALA A 41 1.91 -5.14 5.20
C ALA A 41 3.37 -5.52 4.95
N ASP A 42 3.70 -5.95 3.73
CA ASP A 42 5.07 -6.27 3.32
C ASP A 42 5.99 -5.04 3.42
N LYS A 43 5.54 -3.89 2.92
CA LYS A 43 6.29 -2.63 2.99
C LYS A 43 6.54 -2.20 4.44
N ALA A 44 5.52 -2.26 5.29
CA ALA A 44 5.65 -1.94 6.71
C ALA A 44 6.65 -2.86 7.44
N ARG A 45 6.63 -4.16 7.15
CA ARG A 45 7.59 -5.13 7.73
C ARG A 45 9.01 -4.86 7.26
N LYS A 46 9.22 -4.53 5.99
CA LYS A 46 10.53 -4.14 5.44
C LYS A 46 11.09 -2.88 6.09
N ASP A 47 10.22 -1.96 6.51
CA ASP A 47 10.57 -0.76 7.27
C ASP A 47 10.80 -1.03 8.78
N GLY A 48 10.81 -2.30 9.22
CA GLY A 48 11.06 -2.70 10.60
C GLY A 48 9.89 -2.47 11.56
N ARG A 49 8.68 -2.34 11.03
CA ARG A 49 7.44 -2.18 11.80
C ARG A 49 6.70 -3.51 11.95
N GLU A 50 5.78 -3.56 12.90
CA GLU A 50 4.92 -4.73 13.11
C GLU A 50 3.46 -4.38 12.80
N PRO A 51 3.02 -4.46 11.53
CA PRO A 51 1.65 -4.10 11.16
C PRO A 51 0.65 -5.10 11.75
N ARG A 52 -0.26 -4.61 12.60
CA ARG A 52 -1.33 -5.41 13.22
C ARG A 52 -2.68 -5.25 12.52
N TYR A 53 -2.99 -4.02 12.13
CA TYR A 53 -4.20 -3.68 11.39
C TYR A 53 -3.85 -2.85 10.16
N VAL A 54 -4.55 -3.13 9.06
CA VAL A 54 -4.47 -2.37 7.82
C VAL A 54 -5.90 -2.10 7.37
N VAL A 55 -6.23 -0.82 7.17
CA VAL A 55 -7.56 -0.37 6.76
C VAL A 55 -7.41 0.61 5.61
N GLU A 56 -8.21 0.48 4.55
CA GLU A 56 -8.24 1.52 3.51
C GLU A 56 -8.76 2.83 4.10
N GLU A 57 -8.06 3.94 3.84
CA GLU A 57 -8.37 5.25 4.42
C GLU A 57 -9.82 5.68 4.13
N ARG A 58 -10.37 5.31 2.97
CA ARG A 58 -11.75 5.62 2.58
C ARG A 58 -12.83 5.04 3.50
N PHE A 59 -12.51 4.01 4.29
CA PHE A 59 -13.44 3.42 5.26
C PHE A 59 -13.23 3.96 6.68
N ALA A 60 -12.20 4.76 6.91
CA ALA A 60 -11.95 5.37 8.20
C ALA A 60 -12.73 6.67 8.35
N THR A 61 -13.26 6.91 9.54
CA THR A 61 -13.82 8.22 9.93
C THR A 61 -12.93 8.82 10.99
N ARG A 62 -12.52 10.08 10.77
CA ARG A 62 -11.80 10.85 11.77
C ARG A 62 -12.81 11.34 12.80
N VAL A 63 -12.57 11.01 14.07
CA VAL A 63 -13.34 11.46 15.23
C VAL A 63 -12.65 12.63 15.92
#